data_AF-A0A1Y1Z9P3-F1
#
_entry.id   AF-A0A1Y1Z9P3-F1
#
_cell.length_a   1.000
_cell.length_b   1.000
_cell.length_c   1.000
_cell.angle_alpha   90.00
_cell.angle_beta   90.00
_cell.angle_gamma   90.00
#
_symmetry.space_group_name_H-M   'P 1'
#
loop_
_entity.id
_entity.type
_entity.pdbx_description
1 polymer ?
#
loop_
_entity_poly.entity_id
_entity_poly.type
_entity_poly.pdbx_seq_one_letter_code
_entity_poly.pdbx_strand_id
1 'polypeptide(L)'
;FRNVKADGILGLGFATISSMKTLPPFYTMIAQKKVNQGVFGVYLGSYPAGGEITFGGIDSSRYRGDIHWTPVIRKGYWEVALNSVSLGNSKISIRSSGAALDTGTSLIAMPADEARRINQLLGGIPINSSQGIYAVSCKAKLPNISLQIGGQSYILTPDQYIMRDSDGCFSTFTAIQVNQPIWIVGDVFLRQYYTAYDVENARVGLAVVR
;
A
#
# COMPACT_ATOMS: atom_id res chain seq x y z
N PHE A 1 12.94 -13.96 5.80
CA PHE A 1 12.04 -15.13 5.71
C PHE A 1 11.97 -16.03 6.93
N ARG A 2 12.90 -15.95 7.90
CA ARG A 2 12.92 -16.91 9.03
C ARG A 2 11.65 -16.96 9.91
N ASN A 3 10.75 -15.98 9.82
CA ASN A 3 9.52 -15.88 10.64
C ASN A 3 8.23 -15.63 9.82
N VAL A 4 8.17 -16.00 8.54
CA VAL A 4 6.93 -15.98 7.73
C VAL A 4 6.59 -17.40 7.30
N LYS A 5 5.29 -17.72 7.25
CA LYS A 5 4.83 -19.06 6.80
C LYS A 5 5.11 -19.34 5.32
N ALA A 6 5.41 -18.31 4.53
CA ALA A 6 5.69 -18.45 3.10
C ALA A 6 7.12 -18.95 2.85
N ASP A 7 7.27 -19.88 1.91
CA ASP A 7 8.57 -20.46 1.53
C ASP A 7 9.43 -19.53 0.64
N GLY A 8 8.83 -18.48 0.06
CA GLY A 8 9.54 -17.55 -0.81
C GLY A 8 8.73 -16.31 -1.22
N ILE A 9 9.31 -15.51 -2.11
CA ILE A 9 8.67 -14.33 -2.73
C ILE A 9 8.59 -14.52 -4.23
N LEU A 10 7.41 -14.26 -4.79
CA LEU A 10 7.21 -14.07 -6.22
C LEU A 10 7.14 -12.55 -6.51
N GLY A 11 8.25 -11.98 -7.00
CA GLY A 11 8.35 -10.54 -7.23
C GLY A 11 7.56 -10.08 -8.46
N LEU A 12 6.67 -9.11 -8.29
CA LEU A 12 5.82 -8.53 -9.33
C LEU A 12 6.13 -7.05 -9.64
N GLY A 13 7.30 -6.57 -9.21
CA GLY A 13 7.79 -5.22 -9.53
C GLY A 13 8.34 -5.07 -10.95
N PHE A 14 8.82 -3.88 -11.28
CA PHE A 14 9.40 -3.61 -12.60
C PHE A 14 10.74 -4.32 -12.79
N ALA A 15 11.03 -4.71 -14.04
CA ALA A 15 12.29 -5.38 -14.39
C ALA A 15 13.56 -4.56 -14.07
N THR A 16 13.44 -3.23 -13.95
CA THR A 16 14.54 -2.30 -13.62
C THR A 16 15.19 -2.56 -12.27
N ILE A 17 14.47 -3.17 -11.32
CA ILE A 17 14.99 -3.52 -9.98
C ILE A 17 15.18 -5.03 -9.80
N SER A 18 15.12 -5.82 -10.88
CA SER A 18 15.39 -7.25 -10.84
C SER A 18 16.85 -7.50 -10.48
N SER A 19 17.12 -8.08 -9.30
CA SER A 19 18.48 -8.32 -8.82
C SER A 19 19.30 -9.24 -9.73
N MET A 20 18.63 -10.22 -10.34
CA MET A 20 19.25 -11.15 -11.28
C MET A 20 19.29 -10.62 -12.73
N LYS A 21 18.76 -9.41 -12.97
CA LYS A 21 18.62 -8.81 -14.32
C LYS A 21 17.84 -9.69 -15.30
N THR A 22 16.95 -10.53 -14.78
CA THR A 22 16.04 -11.37 -15.57
C THR A 22 14.63 -10.77 -15.60
N LEU A 23 13.84 -11.15 -16.60
CA LEU A 23 12.44 -10.75 -16.69
C LEU A 23 11.67 -11.28 -15.48
N PRO A 24 10.91 -10.42 -14.77
CA PRO A 24 10.01 -10.87 -13.72
C PRO A 24 8.96 -11.86 -14.24
N PRO A 25 8.38 -12.73 -13.40
CA PRO A 25 7.45 -13.77 -13.82
C PRO A 25 6.29 -13.27 -14.70
N PHE A 26 5.68 -12.13 -14.35
CA PHE A 26 4.57 -11.59 -15.14
C PHE A 26 5.01 -11.01 -16.49
N TYR A 27 6.21 -10.40 -16.58
CA TYR A 27 6.78 -10.02 -17.87
C TYR A 27 7.00 -11.23 -18.77
N THR A 28 7.44 -12.35 -18.21
CA THR A 28 7.59 -13.62 -18.94
C THR A 28 6.25 -14.16 -19.43
N MET A 29 5.20 -14.10 -18.61
CA MET A 29 3.84 -14.48 -19.03
C MET A 29 3.33 -13.65 -20.21
N ILE A 30 3.56 -12.33 -20.18
CA ILE A 30 3.21 -11.40 -21.28
C ILE A 30 4.01 -11.75 -22.54
N ALA A 31 5.33 -11.87 -22.43
CA ALA A 31 6.22 -12.16 -23.56
C ALA A 31 5.89 -13.49 -24.25
N GLN A 32 5.47 -14.48 -23.47
CA GLN A 32 5.05 -15.80 -23.98
C GLN A 32 3.57 -15.85 -24.41
N LYS A 33 2.85 -14.72 -24.38
CA LYS A 33 1.41 -14.63 -24.71
C LYS A 33 0.56 -15.63 -23.93
N LYS A 34 0.87 -15.82 -22.64
CA LYS A 34 0.12 -16.70 -21.72
C LYS A 34 -1.01 -15.98 -20.99
N VAL A 35 -1.09 -14.67 -21.15
CA VAL A 35 -2.13 -13.81 -20.59
C VAL A 35 -2.69 -12.89 -21.67
N ASN A 36 -3.95 -12.50 -21.53
CA ASN A 36 -4.64 -11.70 -22.54
C ASN A 36 -4.25 -10.21 -22.50
N GLN A 37 -3.87 -9.71 -21.32
CA GLN A 37 -3.48 -8.32 -21.10
C GLN A 37 -2.25 -8.27 -20.18
N GLY A 38 -1.38 -7.28 -20.36
CA GLY A 38 -0.28 -7.01 -19.44
C GLY A 38 -0.68 -6.32 -18.14
N VAL A 39 -1.84 -6.71 -17.58
CA VAL A 39 -2.40 -6.19 -16.34
C VAL A 39 -2.63 -7.34 -15.36
N PHE A 40 -2.35 -7.11 -14.08
CA PHE A 40 -2.84 -7.99 -13.02
C PHE A 40 -3.59 -7.21 -11.96
N GLY A 41 -4.66 -7.82 -11.45
CA GLY A 41 -5.50 -7.27 -10.40
C GLY A 41 -5.29 -7.96 -9.07
N VAL A 42 -5.37 -7.22 -7.97
CA VAL A 42 -5.26 -7.75 -6.61
C VAL A 42 -6.45 -7.29 -5.78
N TYR A 43 -7.14 -8.28 -5.21
CA TYR A 43 -8.15 -8.12 -4.18
C TYR A 43 -7.62 -8.73 -2.88
N LEU A 44 -7.50 -7.92 -1.82
CA LEU A 44 -7.14 -8.40 -0.49
C LEU A 44 -8.40 -8.47 0.38
N GLY A 45 -9.01 -9.64 0.48
CA GLY A 45 -10.14 -9.86 1.37
C GLY A 45 -9.71 -10.24 2.79
N SER A 46 -10.68 -10.33 3.68
CA SER A 46 -10.48 -10.65 5.10
C SER A 46 -10.33 -12.15 5.34
N TYR A 47 -9.67 -12.53 6.44
CA TYR A 47 -9.71 -13.91 6.91
C TYR A 47 -11.14 -14.29 7.35
N PRO A 48 -11.63 -15.51 7.05
CA PRO A 48 -10.95 -16.61 6.37
C PRO A 48 -11.08 -16.61 4.83
N ALA A 49 -11.87 -15.71 4.25
CA ALA A 49 -12.13 -15.68 2.80
C ALA A 49 -10.86 -15.48 1.96
N GLY A 50 -9.83 -14.82 2.51
CA GLY A 50 -8.55 -14.63 1.85
C GLY A 50 -8.60 -13.55 0.77
N GLY A 51 -7.65 -13.61 -0.17
CA GLY A 51 -7.53 -12.66 -1.28
C GLY A 51 -7.34 -13.38 -2.61
N GLU A 52 -7.28 -12.60 -3.68
CA GLU A 52 -7.19 -13.09 -5.06
C GLU A 52 -6.22 -12.22 -5.85
N ILE A 53 -5.42 -12.87 -6.69
CA ILE A 53 -4.66 -12.22 -7.75
C ILE A 53 -5.16 -12.73 -9.10
N THR A 54 -5.56 -11.79 -9.96
CA THR A 54 -6.00 -12.06 -11.33
C THR A 54 -4.88 -11.68 -12.28
N PHE A 55 -4.20 -12.65 -12.89
CA PHE A 55 -3.21 -12.38 -13.94
C PHE A 55 -3.89 -12.29 -15.31
N GLY A 56 -3.51 -11.29 -16.10
CA GLY A 56 -4.00 -11.15 -17.48
C GLY A 56 -5.30 -10.36 -17.65
N GLY A 57 -5.70 -9.62 -16.61
CA GLY A 57 -6.94 -8.86 -16.58
C GLY A 57 -7.25 -8.30 -15.20
N ILE A 58 -8.50 -7.88 -15.02
CA ILE A 58 -9.03 -7.25 -13.81
C ILE A 58 -10.38 -7.93 -13.51
N ASP A 59 -10.63 -8.30 -12.25
CA ASP A 59 -11.93 -8.84 -11.83
C ASP A 59 -12.87 -7.72 -11.34
N SER A 60 -13.84 -7.36 -12.18
CA SER A 60 -14.87 -6.36 -11.88
C SER A 60 -15.90 -6.83 -10.85
N SER A 61 -15.88 -8.11 -10.46
CA SER A 61 -16.70 -8.61 -9.36
C SER A 61 -16.21 -8.11 -7.98
N ARG A 62 -14.92 -7.74 -7.86
CA ARG A 62 -14.24 -7.41 -6.59
C ARG A 62 -14.27 -5.94 -6.17
N TYR A 63 -14.74 -5.04 -7.04
CA TYR A 63 -14.79 -3.60 -6.76
C TYR A 63 -16.08 -2.95 -7.25
N ARG A 64 -16.31 -1.72 -6.80
CA ARG A 64 -17.44 -0.88 -7.22
C ARG A 64 -16.94 0.47 -7.75
N GLY A 65 -17.75 1.06 -8.63
CA GLY A 65 -17.39 2.28 -9.34
C GLY A 65 -16.31 2.04 -10.40
N ASP A 66 -15.74 3.12 -10.90
CA ASP A 66 -14.70 3.08 -11.92
C ASP A 66 -13.30 2.94 -11.30
N ILE A 67 -12.39 2.31 -12.05
CA ILE A 67 -10.98 2.30 -11.71
C ILE A 67 -10.38 3.66 -12.07
N HIS A 68 -9.83 4.34 -11.07
CA HIS A 68 -9.00 5.51 -11.30
C HIS A 68 -7.56 5.08 -11.60
N TRP A 69 -7.10 5.36 -12.81
CA TRP A 69 -5.74 5.07 -13.23
C TRP A 69 -4.79 6.22 -12.96
N THR A 70 -3.63 5.92 -12.39
CA THR A 70 -2.57 6.88 -12.07
C THR A 70 -1.24 6.39 -12.65
N PRO A 71 -0.48 7.21 -13.39
CA PRO A 71 0.79 6.79 -13.96
C PRO A 71 1.82 6.48 -12.88
N VAL A 72 2.68 5.49 -13.13
CA VAL A 72 3.86 5.22 -12.31
C VAL A 72 4.89 6.32 -12.55
N ILE A 73 5.38 6.95 -11.48
CA ILE A 73 6.29 8.10 -11.57
C ILE A 73 7.76 7.68 -11.67
N ARG A 74 8.11 6.47 -11.18
CA ARG A 74 9.45 5.88 -11.29
C ARG A 74 9.35 4.37 -11.45
N LYS A 75 9.85 3.83 -12.56
CA LYS A 75 9.85 2.39 -12.84
C LYS A 75 10.86 1.69 -11.93
N GLY A 76 10.37 1.14 -10.83
CA GLY A 76 11.07 0.26 -9.91
C GLY A 76 10.02 -0.44 -9.05
N TYR A 77 9.51 0.28 -8.06
CA TYR A 77 8.25 -0.06 -7.40
C TYR A 77 7.05 0.34 -8.25
N TRP A 78 5.86 -0.13 -7.85
CA TRP A 78 4.59 0.42 -8.31
C TRP A 78 4.31 1.76 -7.63
N GLU A 79 5.17 2.73 -7.93
CA GLU A 79 5.21 4.04 -7.29
C GLU A 79 4.35 5.05 -8.04
N VAL A 80 3.36 5.62 -7.36
CA VAL A 80 2.46 6.65 -7.86
C VAL A 80 2.67 7.97 -7.12
N ALA A 81 2.24 9.08 -7.71
CA ALA A 81 2.33 10.39 -7.08
C ALA A 81 1.49 10.45 -5.80
N LEU A 82 2.11 10.82 -4.68
CA LEU A 82 1.45 11.15 -3.41
C LEU A 82 1.40 12.67 -3.30
N ASN A 83 0.26 13.26 -3.66
CA ASN A 83 0.11 14.72 -3.77
C ASN A 83 -0.03 15.40 -2.39
N SER A 84 -0.73 14.76 -1.46
CA SER A 84 -0.85 15.24 -0.09
C SER A 84 -1.41 14.18 0.85
N VAL A 85 -1.20 14.37 2.15
CA VAL A 85 -1.82 13.58 3.21
C VAL A 85 -2.52 14.52 4.16
N SER A 86 -3.72 14.15 4.62
CA SER A 86 -4.48 14.91 5.61
C SER A 86 -4.99 14.00 6.71
N LEU A 87 -5.03 14.52 7.94
CA LEU A 87 -5.63 13.87 9.09
C LEU A 87 -6.82 14.71 9.55
N GLY A 88 -8.02 14.18 9.37
CA GLY A 88 -9.26 14.95 9.42
C GLY A 88 -9.23 16.08 8.38
N ASN A 89 -9.46 17.31 8.83
CA ASN A 89 -9.42 18.50 7.98
C ASN A 89 -8.03 19.15 7.89
N SER A 90 -7.02 18.58 8.55
CA SER A 90 -5.68 19.17 8.65
C SER A 90 -4.71 18.48 7.71
N LYS A 91 -4.15 19.24 6.77
CA LYS A 91 -3.07 18.76 5.90
C LYS A 91 -1.80 18.49 6.73
N ILE A 92 -1.17 17.36 6.49
CA ILE A 92 0.10 16.97 7.12
C ILE A 92 1.24 17.35 6.16
N SER A 93 2.26 18.02 6.69
CA SER A 93 3.48 18.29 5.93
C SER A 93 4.26 17.00 5.76
N ILE A 94 4.51 16.62 4.50
CA ILE A 94 5.33 15.48 4.10
C ILE A 94 6.37 15.96 3.08
N ARG A 95 7.57 15.38 3.11
CA ARG A 95 8.61 15.51 2.10
C ARG A 95 8.51 14.44 1.02
N SER A 96 7.80 13.34 1.29
CA SER A 96 7.55 12.28 0.31
C SER A 96 6.62 12.75 -0.81
N SER A 97 7.00 12.48 -2.05
CA SER A 97 6.22 12.80 -3.26
C SER A 97 5.63 11.55 -3.95
N GLY A 98 5.99 10.37 -3.46
CA GLY A 98 5.59 9.09 -4.04
C GLY A 98 5.13 8.08 -2.99
N ALA A 99 4.24 7.20 -3.42
CA ALA A 99 3.76 6.05 -2.66
C ALA A 99 3.88 4.78 -3.53
N ALA A 100 4.63 3.79 -3.06
CA ALA A 100 4.66 2.45 -3.62
C ALA A 100 3.50 1.63 -3.07
N LEU A 101 2.64 1.11 -3.95
CA LEU A 101 1.54 0.22 -3.54
C LEU A 101 2.06 -1.23 -3.49
N ASP A 102 2.27 -1.74 -2.28
CA ASP A 102 3.08 -2.92 -2.03
C ASP A 102 2.31 -4.03 -1.31
N THR A 103 1.90 -5.05 -2.07
CA THR A 103 1.23 -6.25 -1.55
C THR A 103 2.11 -7.11 -0.65
N GLY A 104 3.43 -6.85 -0.61
CA GLY A 104 4.38 -7.55 0.26
C GLY A 104 4.48 -6.98 1.67
N THR A 105 3.82 -5.85 1.94
CA THR A 105 3.90 -5.13 3.22
C THR A 105 2.54 -5.09 3.90
N SER A 106 2.46 -5.37 5.20
CA SER A 106 1.19 -5.30 5.95
C SER A 106 0.76 -3.87 6.29
N LEU A 107 1.72 -3.01 6.63
CA LEU A 107 1.51 -1.70 7.24
C LEU A 107 1.62 -0.55 6.22
N ILE A 108 1.50 0.69 6.70
CA ILE A 108 1.87 1.88 5.93
C ILE A 108 3.18 2.40 6.48
N ALA A 109 4.28 2.18 5.76
CA ALA A 109 5.61 2.59 6.17
C ALA A 109 6.04 3.88 5.46
N MET A 110 6.71 4.77 6.18
CA MET A 110 7.11 6.08 5.66
C MET A 110 8.39 6.56 6.35
N PRO A 111 9.03 7.65 5.89
CA PRO A 111 10.08 8.31 6.62
C PRO A 111 9.82 8.47 8.13
N ALA A 112 10.83 8.21 8.95
CA ALA A 112 10.69 8.21 10.41
C ALA A 112 10.16 9.54 10.99
N ASP A 113 10.49 10.67 10.37
CA ASP A 113 10.00 12.00 10.73
C ASP A 113 8.49 12.14 10.47
N GLU A 114 8.01 11.67 9.31
CA GLU A 114 6.60 11.67 8.93
C GLU A 114 5.79 10.68 9.78
N ALA A 115 6.31 9.48 10.01
CA ALA A 115 5.68 8.47 10.87
C ALA A 115 5.52 8.99 12.29
N ARG A 116 6.57 9.59 12.86
CA ARG A 116 6.52 10.22 14.19
C ARG A 116 5.47 11.33 14.23
N ARG A 117 5.43 12.20 13.21
CA ARG A 117 4.48 13.31 13.15
C ARG A 117 3.03 12.81 13.14
N ILE A 118 2.70 11.84 12.29
CA ILE A 118 1.35 11.28 12.22
C ILE A 118 0.99 10.62 13.54
N ASN A 119 1.87 9.78 14.09
CA ASN A 119 1.60 9.10 15.35
C ASN A 119 1.42 10.07 16.53
N GLN A 120 2.19 11.17 16.59
CA GLN A 120 1.98 12.22 17.59
C GLN A 120 0.60 12.87 17.47
N LEU A 121 0.13 13.14 16.25
CA LEU A 121 -1.20 13.70 16.01
C LEU A 121 -2.33 12.74 16.40
N LEU A 122 -2.07 11.43 16.37
CA LEU A 122 -2.98 10.38 16.86
C LEU A 122 -2.94 10.19 18.38
N GLY A 123 -2.11 10.94 19.11
CA GLY A 123 -1.87 10.71 20.54
C GLY A 123 -1.11 9.41 20.83
N GLY A 124 -0.29 8.96 19.88
CA GLY A 124 0.45 7.71 19.96
C GLY A 124 1.60 7.77 20.97
N ILE A 125 1.76 6.70 21.73
CA ILE A 125 2.84 6.48 22.68
C ILE A 125 3.84 5.51 22.04
N PRO A 126 5.12 5.88 21.88
CA PRO A 126 6.10 5.00 21.27
C PRO A 126 6.37 3.80 22.19
N ILE A 127 6.22 2.59 21.65
CA ILE A 127 6.57 1.35 22.34
C ILE A 127 7.96 0.89 21.90
N ASN A 128 8.24 1.05 20.61
CA ASN A 128 9.56 0.81 20.05
C ASN A 128 9.91 1.94 19.07
N SER A 129 10.61 2.95 19.59
CA SER A 129 11.00 4.14 18.84
C SER A 129 11.91 3.85 17.64
N SER A 130 12.71 2.78 17.67
CA SER A 130 13.61 2.43 16.55
C SER A 130 12.87 1.78 15.39
N GLN A 131 11.77 1.07 15.68
CA GLN A 131 10.88 0.48 14.67
C GLN A 131 9.69 1.37 14.30
N GLY A 132 9.51 2.50 14.99
CA GLY A 132 8.38 3.41 14.74
C GLY A 132 7.03 2.81 15.11
N ILE A 133 6.97 1.94 16.12
CA ILE A 133 5.73 1.31 16.60
C ILE A 133 5.13 2.15 17.72
N TYR A 134 3.84 2.50 17.59
CA TYR A 134 3.11 3.33 18.54
C TYR A 134 1.81 2.66 18.99
N ALA A 135 1.59 2.61 20.31
CA ALA A 135 0.28 2.35 20.90
C ALA A 135 -0.58 3.61 20.80
N VAL A 136 -1.89 3.43 20.66
CA VAL A 136 -2.89 4.49 20.80
C VAL A 136 -3.96 4.05 21.80
N SER A 137 -4.68 4.99 22.38
CA SER A 137 -5.83 4.63 23.23
C SER A 137 -6.93 3.97 22.39
N CYS A 138 -7.36 2.77 22.76
CA CYS A 138 -8.49 2.09 22.14
C CYS A 138 -9.82 2.87 22.23
N LYS A 139 -9.92 3.84 23.15
CA LYS A 139 -11.10 4.68 23.35
C LYS A 139 -10.99 6.03 22.62
N ALA A 140 -9.87 6.31 21.95
CA ALA A 140 -9.66 7.56 21.27
C ALA A 140 -10.63 7.72 20.09
N LYS A 141 -11.20 8.92 19.96
CA LYS A 141 -11.94 9.33 18.77
C LYS A 141 -10.94 9.90 17.77
N LEU A 142 -10.44 9.04 16.89
CA LEU A 142 -9.43 9.43 15.90
C LEU A 142 -10.10 9.89 14.60
N PRO A 143 -9.49 10.84 13.88
CA PRO A 143 -10.03 11.34 12.61
C PRO A 143 -9.69 10.40 11.44
N ASN A 144 -10.38 10.52 10.31
CA ASN A 144 -9.97 9.80 9.10
C ASN A 144 -8.59 10.31 8.60
N ILE A 145 -7.80 9.43 7.99
CA ILE A 145 -6.65 9.85 7.19
C ILE A 145 -7.04 9.83 5.71
N SER A 146 -6.55 10.80 4.95
CA SER A 146 -6.77 10.90 3.51
C SER A 146 -5.43 10.98 2.78
N LEU A 147 -5.22 10.07 1.83
CA LEU A 147 -4.09 10.07 0.91
C LEU A 147 -4.59 10.58 -0.44
N GLN A 148 -4.04 11.69 -0.92
CA GLN A 148 -4.30 12.17 -2.28
C GLN A 148 -3.27 11.53 -3.22
N ILE A 149 -3.73 10.56 -4.01
CA ILE A 149 -2.91 9.78 -4.94
C ILE A 149 -3.38 10.05 -6.36
N GLY A 150 -2.49 10.54 -7.22
CA GLY A 150 -2.84 10.83 -8.61
C GLY A 150 -3.97 11.84 -8.79
N GLY A 151 -4.15 12.76 -7.84
CA GLY A 151 -5.25 13.73 -7.83
C GLY A 151 -6.57 13.25 -7.22
N GLN A 152 -6.66 11.98 -6.82
CA GLN A 152 -7.86 11.39 -6.20
C GLN A 152 -7.65 11.10 -4.71
N SER A 153 -8.71 11.33 -3.92
CA SER A 153 -8.67 11.15 -2.48
C SER A 153 -9.07 9.75 -2.07
N TYR A 154 -8.21 9.09 -1.31
CA TYR A 154 -8.42 7.76 -0.73
C TYR A 154 -8.40 7.86 0.79
N ILE A 155 -9.51 7.52 1.41
CA ILE A 155 -9.75 7.71 2.84
C ILE A 155 -9.62 6.39 3.58
N LEU A 156 -8.94 6.41 4.73
CA LEU A 156 -8.98 5.33 5.72
C LEU A 156 -9.61 5.86 7.02
N THR A 157 -10.54 5.08 7.55
CA THR A 157 -11.19 5.30 8.84
C THR A 157 -10.32 4.75 9.98
N PRO A 158 -10.52 5.21 11.22
CA PRO A 158 -9.80 4.68 12.39
C PRO A 158 -9.84 3.16 12.51
N ASP A 159 -10.97 2.52 12.18
CA ASP A 159 -11.10 1.07 12.25
C ASP A 159 -10.28 0.33 11.18
N GLN A 160 -9.86 1.02 10.12
CA GLN A 160 -9.03 0.47 9.07
C GLN A 160 -7.52 0.67 9.35
N TYR A 161 -7.12 1.79 9.95
CA TYR A 161 -5.70 2.11 10.20
C TYR A 161 -5.24 1.91 11.66
N ILE A 162 -6.12 1.50 12.57
CA ILE A 162 -5.77 1.06 13.92
C ILE A 162 -5.90 -0.46 14.02
N MET A 163 -4.78 -1.11 14.28
CA MET A 163 -4.73 -2.54 14.59
C MET A 163 -5.14 -2.75 16.05
N ARG A 164 -5.97 -3.77 16.30
CA ARG A 164 -6.45 -4.12 17.65
C ARG A 164 -6.22 -5.60 17.90
N ASP A 165 -5.60 -5.93 19.02
CA ASP A 165 -5.39 -7.30 19.49
C ASP A 165 -5.51 -7.38 21.02
N SER A 166 -5.07 -8.50 21.61
CA SER A 166 -5.09 -8.70 23.07
C SER A 166 -4.17 -7.75 23.85
N ASP A 167 -3.14 -7.22 23.21
CA ASP A 167 -2.10 -6.39 23.81
C ASP A 167 -2.44 -4.90 23.71
N GLY A 168 -3.41 -4.53 22.87
CA GLY A 168 -4.02 -3.20 22.83
C GLY A 168 -4.36 -2.71 21.44
N CYS A 169 -4.26 -1.39 21.26
CA CYS A 169 -4.51 -0.72 19.98
C CYS A 169 -3.23 -0.05 19.49
N PHE A 170 -2.89 -0.31 18.24
CA PHE A 170 -1.63 0.10 17.63
C PHE A 170 -1.89 0.83 16.32
N SER A 171 -1.12 1.89 16.10
CA SER A 171 -1.12 2.59 14.82
C SER A 171 -0.44 1.73 13.76
N THR A 172 -1.03 1.66 12.57
CA THR A 172 -0.41 0.98 11.42
C THR A 172 0.59 1.83 10.66
N PHE A 173 0.83 3.09 11.08
CA PHE A 173 1.82 3.98 10.48
C PHE A 173 3.18 3.75 11.12
N THR A 174 4.12 3.20 10.36
CA THR A 174 5.44 2.80 10.86
C THR A 174 6.59 3.51 10.16
N ALA A 175 7.75 3.52 10.79
CA ALA A 175 8.95 4.12 10.24
C ALA A 175 9.71 3.12 9.36
N ILE A 176 10.22 3.59 8.22
CA ILE A 176 11.19 2.87 7.39
C ILE A 176 12.40 3.73 7.11
N GLN A 177 13.57 3.11 7.05
CA GLN A 177 14.80 3.75 6.61
C GLN A 177 14.94 3.54 5.09
N VAL A 178 14.75 4.62 4.34
CA VAL A 178 14.84 4.64 2.88
C VAL A 178 15.75 5.77 2.41
N ASN A 179 16.52 5.51 1.37
CA ASN A 179 17.44 6.51 0.79
C ASN A 179 16.70 7.67 0.10
N GLN A 180 15.51 7.41 -0.43
CA GLN A 180 14.63 8.43 -1.01
C GLN A 180 13.30 8.46 -0.23
N PRO A 181 12.74 9.64 0.06
CA PRO A 181 11.44 9.74 0.74
C PRO A 181 10.34 9.16 -0.13
N ILE A 182 9.81 8.02 0.31
CA ILE A 182 8.72 7.29 -0.32
C ILE A 182 7.86 6.66 0.78
N TRP A 183 6.55 6.58 0.54
CA TRP A 183 5.65 5.77 1.36
C TRP A 183 5.54 4.36 0.77
N ILE A 184 5.62 3.34 1.62
CA ILE A 184 5.25 1.97 1.27
C ILE A 184 3.84 1.74 1.80
N VAL A 185 2.87 1.61 0.91
CA VAL A 185 1.44 1.54 1.22
C VAL A 185 0.98 0.10 1.01
N GLY A 186 0.81 -0.62 2.13
CA GLY A 186 0.54 -2.04 2.15
C GLY A 186 -0.92 -2.43 2.42
N ASP A 187 -1.12 -3.65 2.94
CA ASP A 187 -2.41 -4.31 3.15
C ASP A 187 -3.47 -3.42 3.80
N VAL A 188 -3.12 -2.64 4.81
CA VAL A 188 -4.06 -1.73 5.51
C VAL A 188 -4.86 -0.86 4.53
N PHE A 189 -4.18 -0.37 3.49
CA PHE A 189 -4.80 0.40 2.41
C PHE A 189 -5.38 -0.51 1.32
N LEU A 190 -4.61 -1.51 0.87
CA LEU A 190 -4.94 -2.36 -0.27
C LEU A 190 -6.14 -3.30 -0.01
N ARG A 191 -6.54 -3.48 1.25
CA ARG A 191 -7.81 -4.15 1.63
C ARG A 191 -9.04 -3.28 1.40
N GLN A 192 -8.89 -1.96 1.37
CA GLN A 192 -9.99 -1.03 1.15
C GLN A 192 -10.14 -0.66 -0.33
N TYR A 193 -9.05 -0.78 -1.08
CA TYR A 193 -8.98 -0.41 -2.49
C TYR A 193 -8.44 -1.56 -3.34
N TYR A 194 -9.28 -2.05 -4.25
CA TYR A 194 -8.87 -2.99 -5.28
C TYR A 194 -7.78 -2.33 -6.11
N THR A 195 -6.69 -3.06 -6.35
CA THR A 195 -5.51 -2.49 -7.00
C THR A 195 -5.18 -3.26 -8.28
N ALA A 196 -5.19 -2.55 -9.40
CA ALA A 196 -4.78 -3.07 -10.70
C ALA A 196 -3.40 -2.53 -11.06
N TYR A 197 -2.53 -3.39 -11.57
CA TYR A 197 -1.15 -3.07 -11.91
C TYR A 197 -0.95 -3.33 -13.41
N ASP A 198 -0.86 -2.26 -14.19
CA ASP A 198 -0.78 -2.29 -15.65
C ASP A 198 0.67 -2.09 -16.10
N VAL A 199 1.32 -3.19 -16.48
CA VAL A 199 2.73 -3.21 -16.89
C VAL A 199 2.92 -2.55 -18.25
N GLU A 200 1.97 -2.76 -19.17
CA GLU A 200 2.03 -2.23 -20.54
C GLU A 200 2.03 -0.71 -20.56
N ASN A 201 1.15 -0.10 -19.76
CA ASN A 201 0.98 1.35 -19.69
C ASN A 201 1.71 1.99 -18.50
N ALA A 202 2.39 1.20 -17.67
CA ALA A 202 3.08 1.64 -16.46
C ALA A 202 2.21 2.55 -15.57
N ARG A 203 1.07 2.01 -15.13
CA ARG A 203 0.10 2.73 -14.30
C ARG A 203 -0.54 1.80 -13.28
N VAL A 204 -1.06 2.39 -12.21
CA VAL A 204 -1.80 1.69 -11.16
C VAL A 204 -3.24 2.16 -11.16
N GLY A 205 -4.17 1.23 -11.10
CA GLY A 205 -5.60 1.47 -11.01
C GLY A 205 -6.10 1.22 -9.59
N LEU A 206 -6.90 2.14 -9.05
CA LEU A 206 -7.52 1.99 -7.74
C LEU A 206 -9.04 2.13 -7.85
N ALA A 207 -9.77 1.26 -7.16
CA ALA A 207 -11.22 1.35 -7.00
C ALA A 207 -11.62 0.86 -5.60
N VAL A 208 -12.77 1.27 -5.10
CA VAL A 208 -13.23 0.84 -3.78
C VAL A 208 -13.61 -0.63 -3.83
N VAL A 209 -13.07 -1.44 -2.91
CA VAL A 209 -13.43 -2.86 -2.78
C VAL A 209 -14.93 -3.01 -2.51
N ARG A 210 -15.54 -4.06 -3.05
CA ARG A 210 -16.94 -4.39 -2.80
C ARG A 210 -17.20 -4.88 -1.38
#